data_AF-A0A433P5E3-F1
#
_entry.id   AF-A0A433P5E3-F1
#
_cell.length_a   1.000
_cell.length_b   1.000
_cell.length_c   1.000
_cell.angle_alpha   90.00
_cell.angle_beta   90.00
_cell.angle_gamma   90.00
#
_symmetry.space_group_name_H-M   'P 1'
#
loop_
_entity.id
_entity.type
_entity.pdbx_description
1 polymer ?
#
loop_
_entity_poly.entity_id
_entity_poly.type
_entity_poly.pdbx_seq_one_letter_code
_entity_poly.pdbx_strand_id
1 'polypeptide(L)' 'VAALSTQITRKDVSEEERLKAETIKDEANALFAAHKYKDAVQKYTDAINLNPKIAAYYANRSFAYTKTEAYGYAVV' A
#
# COMPACT_ATOMS: atom_id res chain seq x y z
N VAL A 1 29.83 -29.35 8.81
CA VAL A 1 30.00 -28.67 7.51
C VAL A 1 29.43 -27.28 7.69
N ALA A 2 30.33 -26.31 7.88
CA ALA A 2 29.97 -24.90 7.97
C ALA A 2 29.52 -24.37 6.60
N ALA A 3 29.03 -23.12 6.61
CA ALA A 3 28.84 -22.25 5.44
C ALA A 3 27.45 -22.43 4.78
N LEU A 4 26.60 -21.43 4.55
CA LEU A 4 26.77 -19.98 4.45
C LEU A 4 25.40 -19.29 4.57
N SER A 5 25.38 -18.14 5.24
CA SER A 5 24.87 -16.86 4.71
C SER A 5 23.48 -16.88 4.06
N THR A 6 22.50 -16.09 4.51
CA THR A 6 22.61 -14.63 4.50
C THR A 6 21.47 -14.04 5.32
N GLN A 7 21.82 -13.25 6.32
CA GLN A 7 21.09 -12.10 6.83
C GLN A 7 19.82 -11.71 6.05
N ILE A 8 18.63 -11.95 6.62
CA ILE A 8 17.55 -10.95 6.57
C ILE A 8 16.92 -10.88 7.98
N THR A 9 17.73 -10.47 8.96
CA THR A 9 17.28 -9.69 10.10
C THR A 9 16.76 -8.34 9.60
N ARG A 10 15.59 -8.32 8.95
CA ARG A 10 14.93 -7.07 8.53
C ARG A 10 13.75 -6.90 9.44
N LYS A 11 13.96 -6.16 10.56
CA LYS A 11 12.96 -5.75 11.59
C LYS A 11 11.59 -6.32 11.25
N ASP A 12 11.22 -7.39 11.94
CA ASP A 12 9.84 -7.79 12.09
C ASP A 12 9.01 -6.52 12.24
N VAL A 13 8.26 -6.17 11.19
CA VAL A 13 7.26 -5.11 11.27
C VAL A 13 6.36 -5.58 12.39
N SER A 14 6.28 -4.79 13.47
CA SER A 14 5.57 -5.21 14.68
C SER A 14 4.17 -5.66 14.27
N GLU A 15 3.62 -6.69 14.92
CA GLU A 15 2.26 -7.15 14.60
C GLU A 15 1.25 -5.98 14.67
N GLU A 16 1.49 -5.00 15.54
CA GLU A 16 0.72 -3.76 15.59
C GLU A 16 0.85 -2.90 14.32
N GLU A 17 2.06 -2.76 13.77
CA GLU A 17 2.29 -2.00 12.53
C GLU A 17 1.69 -2.71 11.32
N ARG A 18 1.72 -4.06 11.31
CA ARG A 18 1.04 -4.85 10.30
C ARG A 18 -0.47 -4.65 10.36
N LEU A 19 -1.06 -4.70 11.57
CA LEU A 19 -2.49 -4.49 11.77
C LEU A 19 -2.90 -3.05 11.37
N LYS A 20 -2.10 -2.05 11.75
CA LYS A 20 -2.31 -0.66 11.31
C LYS A 20 -2.24 -0.52 9.79
N ALA A 21 -1.28 -1.16 9.13
CA ALA A 21 -1.17 -1.14 7.68
C ALA A 21 -2.40 -1.78 7.00
N GLU A 22 -2.94 -2.85 7.57
CA GLU A 22 -4.18 -3.48 7.09
C GLU A 22 -5.39 -2.56 7.23
N THR A 23 -5.56 -1.91 8.39
CA THR A 23 -6.63 -0.92 8.60
C THR A 23 -6.53 0.24 7.61
N ILE A 24 -5.33 0.80 7.41
CA ILE A 24 -5.09 1.88 6.44
C ILE A 24 -5.39 1.41 5.01
N LYS A 25 -5.05 0.16 4.67
CA LYS A 25 -5.42 -0.43 3.37
C LYS A 25 -6.95 -0.52 3.22
N ASP A 26 -7.70 -0.86 4.27
CA ASP A 26 -9.16 -0.88 4.21
C ASP A 26 -9.77 0.52 4.09
N GLU A 27 -9.20 1.53 4.75
CA GLU A 27 -9.56 2.93 4.51
C GLU A 27 -9.28 3.35 3.06
N ALA A 28 -8.13 2.94 2.49
CA ALA A 28 -7.79 3.20 1.10
C ALA A 28 -8.78 2.55 0.14
N ASN A 29 -9.23 1.32 0.43
CA ASN A 29 -10.28 0.63 -0.34
C ASN A 29 -11.61 1.39 -0.28
N ALA A 30 -12.00 1.89 0.90
CA ALA A 30 -13.22 2.68 1.06
C ALA A 30 -13.15 4.00 0.27
N LEU A 31 -12.02 4.69 0.30
CA LEU A 31 -11.78 5.90 -0.50
C LEU A 31 -11.78 5.60 -2.00
N PHE A 32 -11.20 4.47 -2.40
CA PHE A 32 -11.21 4.00 -3.78
C PHE A 32 -12.63 3.74 -4.28
N ALA A 33 -13.48 3.08 -3.47
CA ALA A 33 -14.89 2.87 -3.77
C ALA A 33 -15.68 4.20 -3.81
N ALA A 34 -15.31 5.17 -2.97
CA ALA A 34 -15.86 6.52 -2.99
C ALA A 34 -15.32 7.40 -4.14
N HIS A 35 -14.58 6.82 -5.10
CA HIS A 35 -13.97 7.51 -6.24
C HIS A 35 -12.93 8.59 -5.85
N LYS A 36 -12.49 8.60 -4.60
CA LYS A 36 -11.44 9.49 -4.08
C LYS A 36 -10.06 8.86 -4.29
N TYR A 37 -9.71 8.67 -5.56
CA TYR A 37 -8.50 7.91 -5.92
C TYR A 37 -7.20 8.56 -5.45
N LYS A 38 -7.12 9.90 -5.43
CA LYS A 38 -5.96 10.63 -4.90
C LYS A 38 -5.74 10.34 -3.40
N ASP A 39 -6.79 10.37 -2.60
CA ASP A 39 -6.72 10.10 -1.17
C ASP A 39 -6.40 8.62 -0.93
N ALA A 40 -6.98 7.71 -1.73
CA ALA A 40 -6.66 6.29 -1.68
C ALA A 40 -5.17 6.02 -1.97
N VAL A 41 -4.58 6.70 -2.95
CA VAL A 41 -3.13 6.61 -3.26
C VAL A 41 -2.27 7.00 -2.06
N GLN A 42 -2.63 8.08 -1.35
CA GLN A 42 -1.91 8.50 -0.15
C GLN A 42 -2.00 7.43 0.94
N LYS A 43 -3.20 6.91 1.21
CA LYS A 43 -3.40 5.86 2.21
C LYS A 43 -2.65 4.56 1.87
N TYR A 44 -2.64 4.14 0.61
CA TYR A 44 -1.79 3.00 0.22
C TYR A 44 -0.30 3.27 0.43
N THR A 45 0.15 4.51 0.26
CA THR A 45 1.54 4.90 0.54
C THR A 45 1.84 4.83 2.03
N ASP A 46 0.91 5.25 2.90
CA ASP A 46 1.05 5.11 4.35
C ASP A 46 1.12 3.63 4.77
N ALA A 47 0.27 2.77 4.19
CA ALA A 47 0.32 1.33 4.43
C ALA A 47 1.66 0.70 3.97
N ILE A 48 2.22 1.17 2.85
CA ILE A 48 3.55 0.76 2.36
C ILE A 48 4.66 1.21 3.31
N ASN A 49 4.57 2.43 3.85
CA ASN A 49 5.59 2.96 4.77
C ASN A 49 5.63 2.15 6.08
N LEU A 50 4.47 1.68 6.55
CA LEU A 50 4.38 0.79 7.71
C LEU A 50 4.84 -0.63 7.38
N ASN A 51 4.39 -1.18 6.25
CA ASN A 51 4.74 -2.54 5.86
C ASN A 51 5.08 -2.63 4.36
N PRO A 52 6.34 -2.37 3.98
CA PRO A 52 6.75 -2.38 2.58
C PRO A 52 6.88 -3.80 2.02
N LYS A 53 6.67 -4.85 2.82
CA LYS A 53 6.78 -6.25 2.41
C LYS A 53 5.53 -6.75 1.68
N ILE A 54 4.42 -6.01 1.73
CA ILE A 54 3.15 -6.40 1.11
C ILE A 54 3.06 -5.87 -0.32
N ALA A 55 3.24 -6.77 -1.29
CA ALA A 55 3.15 -6.45 -2.72
C ALA A 55 1.75 -5.90 -3.12
N ALA A 56 0.70 -6.36 -2.45
CA ALA A 56 -0.68 -5.95 -2.73
C ALA A 56 -0.90 -4.43 -2.59
N TYR A 57 -0.20 -3.76 -1.66
CA TYR A 57 -0.34 -2.31 -1.49
C TYR A 57 0.18 -1.53 -2.69
N TYR A 58 1.28 -1.98 -3.28
CA TYR A 58 1.83 -1.38 -4.49
C TYR A 58 0.90 -1.59 -5.68
N ALA A 59 0.35 -2.80 -5.85
CA ALA A 59 -0.59 -3.12 -6.91
C ALA A 59 -1.87 -2.25 -6.82
N ASN A 60 -2.45 -2.16 -5.62
CA ASN A 60 -3.65 -1.35 -5.39
C ASN A 60 -3.38 0.15 -5.57
N ARG A 61 -2.20 0.63 -5.17
CA ARG A 61 -1.78 2.01 -5.42
C ARG A 61 -1.65 2.31 -6.91
N SER A 62 -1.02 1.42 -7.68
CA SER A 62 -0.94 1.55 -9.15
C SER A 62 -2.31 1.56 -9.81
N PHE A 63 -3.23 0.73 -9.31
CA PHE A 63 -4.62 0.75 -9.79
C PHE A 63 -5.31 2.09 -9.49
N ALA A 64 -5.10 2.65 -8.29
CA ALA A 64 -5.60 3.97 -7.92
C ALA A 64 -4.99 5.11 -8.76
N TYR A 65 -3.71 5.02 -9.14
CA TYR A 65 -3.11 5.96 -10.09
C TYR A 65 -3.78 5.88 -11.47
N THR A 66 -3.94 4.67 -12.00
CA THR A 66 -4.59 4.43 -13.31
C THR A 66 -6.01 5.01 -13.33
N LYS A 67 -6.77 4.83 -12.24
CA LYS A 67 -8.08 5.46 -12.10
C LYS A 67 -7.95 6.98 -12.02
N THR A 68 -7.06 7.53 -11.19
CA THR A 68 -6.87 8.99 -11.09
C THR A 68 -6.58 9.63 -12.45
N GLU A 69 -5.74 9.01 -13.27
CA GLU A 69 -5.43 9.50 -14.64
C GLU A 69 -6.65 9.40 -15.57
N ALA A 70 -7.41 8.30 -15.49
CA ALA A 70 -8.64 8.14 -16.26
C ALA A 70 -9.73 9.16 -15.86
N TYR A 71 -9.90 9.45 -14.57
CA TYR A 71 -10.82 10.49 -14.09
C TYR A 71 -10.29 11.91 -14.34
N GLY A 72 -8.97 12.09 -14.36
CA GLY A 72 -8.35 13.37 -14.75
C GLY A 72 -8.65 13.77 -16.20
N TYR A 73 -8.91 12.77 -17.06
CA TYR A 73 -9.38 12.99 -18.43
C TYR A 73 -10.89 13.27 -18.53
N ALA A 74 -11.66 13.08 -17.46
CA ALA A 74 -13.12 13.27 -17.43
C ALA A 74 -13.54 14.72 -17.12
N VAL A 75 -12.70 15.70 -17.45
CA VAL A 75 -13.06 17.12 -17.41
C VAL A 75 -13.00 17.69 -18.82
N VAL A 76 -14.13 17.58 -19.52
CA VAL A 76 -14.52 18.46 -20.64
C VAL A 76 -15.99 18.77 -20.50
#